data_AF-A0A6M0BK78-F1
#
_entry.id   AF-A0A6M0BK78-F1
#
_cell.length_a   1.000
_cell.length_b   1.000
_cell.length_c   1.000
_cell.angle_alpha   90.00
_cell.angle_beta   90.00
_cell.angle_gamma   90.00
#
_symmetry.space_group_name_H-M   'P 1'
#
loop_
_entity.id
_entity.type
_entity.pdbx_description
1 polymer ?
#
loop_
_entity_poly.entity_id
_entity_poly.type
_entity_poly.pdbx_seq_one_letter_code
_entity_poly.pdbx_strand_id
1 'polypeptide(L)'
;RSPVIAIAITAFGQVYPDRAIRRTAAKVGHAIVVTGVHGASRAGLELLLKPDFGKDLGPEERLSLIKAHQRPKPRLDVIALLELQVNRLLELQVNRLKVESSNLQPDNLQPDNLKPDNFQPSTFQPSTLQLSIAGMDSSDGLADAIVQICRASGVGAEIDPNRIPLPPSLSKLVSPEQSLDWALYGGEDFELVLCLPTEAAEELVAKLGDGAAVIGKITSGNEVWLKDKTGTYADQLLSLNKGFQHF
;
A
#
# COMPACT_ATOMS: atom_id res chain seq x y z
N ARG A 1 -3.26 41.99 1.91
CA ARG A 1 -3.25 40.71 2.63
C ARG A 1 -4.28 39.82 1.95
N SER A 2 -3.97 38.54 1.72
CA SER A 2 -4.97 37.58 1.20
C SER A 2 -6.13 37.44 2.20
N PRO A 3 -7.39 37.29 1.75
CA PRO A 3 -8.51 36.97 2.64
C PRO A 3 -8.47 35.52 3.14
N VAL A 4 -7.63 34.67 2.52
CA VAL A 4 -7.48 33.25 2.84
C VAL A 4 -6.07 33.00 3.38
N ILE A 5 -5.98 32.20 4.44
CA ILE A 5 -4.71 31.66 4.93
C ILE A 5 -4.34 30.48 4.04
N ALA A 6 -3.18 30.56 3.39
CA ALA A 6 -2.62 29.47 2.59
C ALA A 6 -1.24 29.11 3.15
N ILE A 7 -0.98 27.82 3.28
CA ILE A 7 0.30 27.26 3.72
C ILE A 7 0.77 26.32 2.61
N ALA A 8 1.96 26.57 2.08
CA ALA A 8 2.61 25.69 1.11
C ALA A 8 3.92 25.19 1.70
N ILE A 9 4.14 23.88 1.68
CA ILE A 9 5.29 23.22 2.28
C ILE A 9 5.99 22.40 1.19
N THR A 10 7.33 22.45 1.16
CA THR A 10 8.16 21.59 0.32
C THR A 10 9.07 20.76 1.21
N ALA A 11 9.07 19.45 1.02
CA ALA A 11 9.94 18.52 1.73
C ALA A 11 10.96 17.90 0.75
N PHE A 12 12.19 17.71 1.21
CA PHE A 12 13.26 17.04 0.47
C PHE A 12 13.69 15.78 1.23
N GLY A 13 13.97 14.71 0.48
CA GLY A 13 14.51 13.46 0.99
C GLY A 13 15.48 12.86 -0.02
N GLN A 14 16.24 11.84 0.40
CA GLN A 14 17.20 11.15 -0.43
C GLN A 14 16.98 9.64 -0.32
N VAL A 15 17.09 8.96 -1.46
CA VAL A 15 17.05 7.50 -1.55
C VAL A 15 17.91 7.06 -2.73
N TYR A 16 18.50 5.87 -2.66
CA TYR A 16 19.14 5.28 -3.83
C TYR A 16 18.08 4.93 -4.88
N PRO A 17 18.32 5.16 -6.18
CA PRO A 17 17.31 4.94 -7.22
C PRO A 17 16.70 3.55 -7.27
N ASP A 18 17.49 2.51 -6.98
CA ASP A 18 17.12 1.09 -6.91
C ASP A 18 16.35 0.71 -5.63
N ARG A 19 16.33 1.60 -4.64
CA ARG A 19 15.62 1.43 -3.36
C ARG A 19 14.36 2.27 -3.26
N ALA A 20 14.09 3.12 -4.25
CA ALA A 20 12.92 3.98 -4.28
C ALA A 20 11.65 3.14 -4.49
N ILE A 21 10.79 3.07 -3.46
CA ILE A 21 9.45 2.49 -3.60
C ILE A 21 8.59 3.45 -4.42
N ARG A 22 8.02 2.95 -5.51
CA ARG A 22 7.18 3.70 -6.46
C ARG A 22 5.81 3.04 -6.60
N ARG A 23 4.87 3.70 -7.27
CA ARG A 23 3.54 3.13 -7.55
C ARG A 23 3.54 2.04 -8.64
N THR A 24 4.63 1.90 -9.40
CA THR A 24 4.69 1.14 -10.67
C THR A 24 5.24 -0.29 -10.54
N ALA A 25 5.50 -0.77 -9.33
CA ALA A 25 6.22 -2.02 -9.09
C ALA A 25 5.34 -3.16 -8.52
N ALA A 26 4.01 -3.00 -8.52
CA ALA A 26 3.10 -4.05 -8.06
C ALA A 26 3.04 -5.17 -9.11
N LYS A 27 3.09 -6.43 -8.66
CA LYS A 27 3.05 -7.60 -9.55
C LYS A 27 1.92 -8.54 -9.11
N VAL A 28 1.36 -9.27 -10.07
CA VAL A 28 0.35 -10.31 -9.80
C VAL A 28 0.87 -11.26 -8.73
N GLY A 29 0.03 -11.53 -7.72
CA GLY A 29 0.38 -12.36 -6.57
C GLY A 29 1.03 -11.60 -5.41
N HIS A 30 1.43 -10.33 -5.55
CA HIS A 30 1.79 -9.52 -4.39
C HIS A 30 0.62 -9.40 -3.42
N ALA A 31 0.90 -9.45 -2.13
CA ALA A 31 -0.04 -9.10 -1.08
C ALA A 31 -0.15 -7.58 -0.96
N ILE A 32 -1.36 -7.09 -0.63
CA ILE A 32 -1.62 -5.68 -0.35
C ILE A 32 -1.62 -5.49 1.17
N VAL A 33 -0.74 -4.63 1.66
CA VAL A 33 -0.58 -4.32 3.09
C VAL A 33 -1.00 -2.89 3.35
N VAL A 34 -1.70 -2.69 4.47
CA VAL A 34 -1.87 -1.38 5.10
C VAL A 34 -1.13 -1.37 6.43
N THR A 35 -0.50 -0.24 6.78
CA THR A 35 0.33 -0.16 7.99
C THR A 35 -0.45 0.16 9.26
N GLY A 36 -1.69 0.65 9.14
CA GLY A 36 -2.51 1.08 10.26
C GLY A 36 -4.00 1.13 9.92
N VAL A 37 -4.79 1.55 10.91
CA VAL A 37 -6.25 1.66 10.79
C VAL A 37 -6.65 2.76 9.79
N HIS A 38 -7.77 2.56 9.10
CA HIS A 38 -8.31 3.53 8.15
C HIS A 38 -9.71 4.03 8.57
N GLY A 39 -10.01 5.28 8.26
CA GLY A 39 -11.27 5.96 8.61
C GLY A 39 -11.24 6.74 9.92
N ALA A 40 -10.09 6.76 10.62
CA ALA A 40 -9.94 7.50 11.88
C ALA A 40 -10.01 9.00 11.65
N SER A 41 -9.32 9.48 10.62
CA SER A 41 -9.28 10.91 10.27
C SER A 41 -10.68 11.41 9.88
N ARG A 42 -11.39 10.68 9.02
CA ARG A 42 -12.76 10.99 8.64
C ARG A 42 -13.71 11.09 9.84
N ALA A 43 -13.61 10.17 10.79
CA ALA A 43 -14.40 10.24 12.02
C ALA A 43 -14.04 11.45 12.89
N GLY A 44 -12.74 11.77 13.00
CA GLY A 44 -12.27 12.98 13.67
C GLY A 44 -12.84 14.26 13.07
N LEU A 45 -12.86 14.35 11.75
CA LEU A 45 -13.47 15.47 11.02
C LEU A 45 -14.98 15.57 11.32
N GLU A 46 -15.71 14.46 11.25
CA GLU A 46 -17.15 14.46 11.54
C GLU A 46 -17.45 14.90 12.98
N LEU A 47 -16.64 14.48 13.95
CA LEU A 47 -16.75 14.91 15.35
C LEU A 47 -16.48 16.42 15.55
N LEU A 48 -15.61 17.01 14.72
CA LEU A 48 -15.31 18.45 14.74
C LEU A 48 -16.44 19.27 14.09
N LEU A 49 -16.99 18.78 12.98
CA LEU A 49 -18.04 19.46 12.22
C LEU A 49 -19.41 19.35 12.91
N LYS A 50 -19.66 18.26 13.63
CA LYS A 50 -20.95 17.95 14.27
C LYS A 50 -20.73 17.68 15.77
N PRO A 51 -20.79 18.71 16.64
CA PRO A 51 -20.54 18.54 18.07
C PRO A 51 -21.47 17.53 18.76
N ASP A 52 -22.71 17.40 18.27
CA ASP A 52 -23.69 16.44 18.77
C ASP A 52 -23.48 15.00 18.27
N PHE A 53 -22.59 14.77 17.31
CA PHE A 53 -22.26 13.43 16.82
C PHE A 53 -21.33 12.71 17.81
N GLY A 54 -21.53 11.40 18.01
CA GLY A 54 -20.67 10.59 18.88
C GLY A 54 -20.78 10.89 20.37
N LYS A 55 -21.99 11.14 20.89
CA LYS A 55 -22.24 11.38 22.32
C LYS A 55 -21.90 10.19 23.20
N ASP A 56 -21.99 8.99 22.65
CA ASP A 56 -21.72 7.73 23.34
C ASP A 56 -20.23 7.36 23.38
N LEU A 57 -19.36 8.17 22.76
CA LEU A 57 -17.92 7.97 22.83
C LEU A 57 -17.37 8.45 24.17
N GLY A 58 -16.42 7.68 24.72
CA GLY A 58 -15.61 8.14 25.83
C GLY A 58 -14.74 9.36 25.43
N PRO A 59 -14.35 10.22 26.39
CA PRO A 59 -13.51 11.39 26.10
C PRO A 59 -12.21 11.06 25.38
N GLU A 60 -11.54 9.97 25.78
CA GLU A 60 -10.28 9.50 25.18
C GLU A 60 -10.46 9.02 23.73
N GLU A 61 -11.53 8.28 23.45
CA GLU A 61 -11.85 7.78 22.10
C GLU A 61 -12.13 8.95 21.15
N ARG A 62 -12.93 9.92 21.60
CA ARG A 62 -13.22 11.14 20.86
C ARG A 62 -11.94 11.93 20.59
N LEU A 63 -11.10 12.13 21.60
CA LEU A 63 -9.85 12.88 21.45
C LEU A 63 -8.89 12.19 20.49
N SER A 64 -8.80 10.87 20.54
CA SER A 64 -7.96 10.07 19.64
C SER A 64 -8.36 10.27 18.17
N LEU A 65 -9.65 10.19 17.85
CA LEU A 65 -10.17 10.38 16.49
C LEU A 65 -9.93 11.82 16.00
N ILE A 66 -10.23 12.83 16.82
CA ILE A 66 -9.98 14.24 16.47
C ILE A 66 -8.49 14.48 16.21
N LYS A 67 -7.61 13.88 17.03
CA LYS A 67 -6.17 14.00 16.87
C LYS A 67 -5.68 13.30 15.60
N ALA A 68 -6.27 12.17 15.21
CA ALA A 68 -5.95 11.51 13.95
C ALA A 68 -6.14 12.46 12.75
N HIS A 69 -7.20 13.27 12.75
CA HIS A 69 -7.46 14.27 11.71
C HIS A 69 -6.57 15.51 11.82
N GLN A 70 -6.45 16.11 13.01
CA GLN A 70 -5.74 17.39 13.17
C GLN A 70 -4.21 17.25 13.23
N ARG A 71 -3.71 16.08 13.63
CA ARG A 71 -2.29 15.79 13.84
C ARG A 71 -1.97 14.36 13.39
N PRO A 72 -2.16 14.05 12.10
CA PRO A 72 -1.77 12.76 11.56
C PRO A 72 -0.26 12.54 11.76
N LYS A 73 0.12 11.29 11.98
CA LYS A 73 1.52 10.89 12.17
C LYS A 73 1.99 10.12 10.94
N PRO A 74 2.77 10.75 10.03
CA PRO A 74 3.36 10.03 8.90
C PRO A 74 4.18 8.83 9.38
N ARG A 75 4.09 7.72 8.65
CA ARG A 75 4.67 6.40 9.02
C ARG A 75 6.18 6.27 8.85
N LEU A 76 6.91 7.26 9.34
CA LEU A 76 8.38 7.26 9.36
C LEU A 76 8.96 6.15 10.24
N ASP A 77 8.17 5.65 11.20
CA ASP A 77 8.50 4.50 12.05
C ASP A 77 8.67 3.19 11.25
N VAL A 78 8.06 3.10 10.07
CA VAL A 78 8.07 1.89 9.23
C VAL A 78 9.32 1.78 8.35
N ILE A 79 10.09 2.87 8.21
CA ILE A 79 11.24 2.96 7.29
C ILE A 79 12.26 1.85 7.55
N ALA A 80 12.69 1.66 8.81
CA ALA A 80 13.68 0.65 9.16
C ALA A 80 13.21 -0.77 8.81
N LEU A 81 11.92 -1.05 8.97
CA LEU A 81 11.33 -2.35 8.62
C LEU A 81 11.29 -2.55 7.09
N LEU A 82 10.97 -1.49 6.34
CA LEU A 82 11.00 -1.54 4.88
C LEU A 82 12.40 -1.72 4.33
N GLU A 83 13.41 -1.06 4.92
CA GLU A 83 14.80 -1.26 4.51
C GLU A 83 15.25 -2.72 4.65
N LEU A 84 14.83 -3.41 5.73
CA LEU A 84 15.07 -4.84 5.88
C LEU A 84 14.41 -5.66 4.75
N GLN A 85 13.17 -5.34 4.40
CA GLN A 85 12.48 -6.03 3.30
C GLN A 85 13.11 -5.75 1.93
N VAL A 86 13.51 -4.50 1.67
CA VAL A 86 14.22 -4.10 0.46
C VAL A 86 15.54 -4.86 0.33
N ASN A 87 16.36 -4.87 1.38
CA ASN A 87 17.65 -5.58 1.38
C ASN A 87 17.45 -7.08 1.09
N ARG A 88 16.51 -7.72 1.80
CA ARG A 88 16.19 -9.13 1.62
C ARG A 88 15.76 -9.45 0.18
N LEU A 89 14.87 -8.66 -0.40
CA LEU A 89 14.37 -8.89 -1.76
C LEU A 89 15.46 -8.70 -2.81
N LEU A 90 16.31 -7.68 -2.65
CA LEU A 90 17.46 -7.46 -3.54
C LEU A 90 18.46 -8.62 -3.46
N GLU A 91 18.76 -9.12 -2.25
CA GLU A 91 19.62 -10.30 -2.05
C GLU A 91 19.05 -11.55 -2.74
N LEU A 92 17.75 -11.80 -2.59
CA LEU A 92 17.07 -12.92 -3.26
C LEU A 92 17.13 -12.82 -4.78
N GLN A 93 17.01 -11.61 -5.34
CA GLN A 93 17.15 -11.38 -6.79
C GLN A 93 18.59 -11.64 -7.26
N VAL A 94 19.59 -11.11 -6.55
CA VAL A 94 21.01 -11.35 -6.88
C VAL A 94 21.33 -12.84 -6.84
N ASN A 95 20.85 -13.56 -5.82
CA ASN A 95 21.07 -15.00 -5.71
C ASN A 95 20.40 -15.78 -6.85
N ARG A 96 19.19 -15.40 -7.25
CA ARG A 96 18.50 -16.02 -8.41
C ARG A 96 19.29 -15.83 -9.71
N LEU A 97 19.79 -14.62 -9.96
CA LEU A 97 20.60 -14.32 -11.16
C LEU A 97 21.92 -15.12 -11.19
N LYS A 98 22.57 -15.31 -10.02
CA LYS A 98 23.77 -16.15 -9.91
C LYS A 98 23.48 -17.61 -10.26
N VAL A 99 22.38 -18.15 -9.76
CA VAL A 99 21.97 -19.55 -10.04
C VAL A 99 21.66 -19.75 -11.52
N GLU A 100 20.91 -18.84 -12.14
CA GLU A 100 20.62 -18.87 -13.58
C GLU A 100 21.90 -18.83 -14.42
N SER A 101 22.89 -18.02 -14.03
CA SER A 101 24.19 -17.95 -14.69
C SER A 101 25.02 -19.23 -14.52
N SER A 102 24.93 -19.90 -13.36
CA SER A 102 25.61 -21.19 -13.13
C SER A 102 24.98 -22.37 -13.86
N ASN A 103 23.70 -22.28 -14.24
CA ASN A 103 23.01 -23.30 -15.04
C ASN A 103 23.41 -23.27 -16.54
N LEU A 104 24.23 -22.29 -16.96
CA LEU A 104 24.83 -22.20 -18.30
C LEU A 104 26.20 -22.92 -18.39
N GLN A 105 26.45 -23.93 -17.54
CA GLN A 105 27.67 -24.73 -17.57
C GLN A 105 27.83 -25.56 -18.87
N PRO A 106 29.09 -25.93 -19.25
CA PRO A 106 29.43 -26.40 -20.59
C PRO A 106 28.79 -27.73 -21.02
N ASP A 107 28.20 -28.49 -20.10
CA ASP A 107 27.58 -29.79 -20.43
C ASP A 107 26.31 -29.65 -21.29
N ASN A 108 25.76 -28.44 -21.42
CA ASN A 108 24.67 -28.10 -22.34
C ASN A 108 25.13 -27.44 -23.66
N LEU A 109 26.45 -27.28 -23.87
CA LEU A 109 27.04 -26.77 -25.11
C LEU A 109 27.31 -27.94 -26.08
N GLN A 110 26.25 -28.48 -26.66
CA GLN A 110 26.39 -29.24 -27.90
C GLN A 110 26.90 -28.30 -29.02
N PRO A 111 27.73 -28.78 -29.96
CA PRO A 111 28.31 -27.97 -31.04
C PRO A 111 27.26 -27.16 -31.83
N ASP A 112 26.03 -27.65 -31.90
CA ASP A 112 24.93 -27.06 -32.66
C ASP A 112 24.37 -25.75 -32.06
N ASN A 113 24.67 -25.44 -30.78
CA ASN A 113 24.16 -24.25 -30.09
C ASN A 113 25.16 -23.08 -30.00
N LEU A 114 26.39 -23.27 -30.52
CA LEU A 114 27.44 -22.26 -30.57
C LEU A 114 27.31 -21.41 -31.85
N LYS A 115 26.26 -20.58 -31.92
CA LYS A 115 26.22 -19.47 -32.89
C LYS A 115 26.97 -18.26 -32.31
N PRO A 116 27.78 -17.53 -33.11
CA PRO A 116 28.53 -16.35 -32.65
C PRO A 116 27.65 -15.28 -31.99
N ASP A 117 26.36 -15.25 -32.33
CA ASP A 117 25.40 -14.26 -31.83
C ASP A 117 24.98 -14.48 -30.36
N ASN A 118 25.25 -15.66 -29.78
CA ASN A 118 24.81 -16.02 -28.42
C ASN A 118 25.80 -15.61 -27.31
N PHE A 119 26.96 -15.06 -27.65
CA PHE A 119 27.98 -14.64 -26.68
C PHE A 119 28.18 -13.13 -26.73
N GLN A 120 27.17 -12.37 -26.31
CA GLN A 120 27.35 -10.97 -25.94
C GLN A 120 27.48 -10.84 -24.41
N PRO A 121 28.62 -10.38 -23.87
CA PRO A 121 28.85 -10.21 -22.43
C PRO A 121 28.18 -8.94 -21.87
N SER A 122 26.93 -8.65 -22.26
CA SER A 122 26.18 -7.45 -21.83
C SER A 122 25.16 -7.71 -20.72
N THR A 123 25.03 -8.94 -20.21
CA THR A 123 23.90 -9.36 -19.35
C THR A 123 23.97 -8.96 -17.87
N PHE A 124 25.07 -8.36 -17.40
CA PHE A 124 25.14 -7.83 -16.03
C PHE A 124 25.33 -6.31 -16.03
N GLN A 125 24.24 -5.61 -16.33
CA GLN A 125 24.10 -4.22 -15.93
C GLN A 125 23.39 -4.16 -14.57
N PRO A 126 23.87 -3.37 -13.58
CA PRO A 126 23.16 -3.12 -12.32
C PRO A 126 21.74 -2.56 -12.48
N SER A 127 21.36 -2.15 -13.69
CA SER A 127 20.05 -1.62 -14.08
C SER A 127 18.91 -2.64 -14.10
N THR A 128 19.18 -3.94 -13.89
CA THR A 128 18.16 -5.01 -13.95
C THR A 128 17.51 -5.36 -12.61
N LEU A 129 18.06 -4.89 -11.48
CA LEU A 129 17.47 -5.12 -10.16
C LEU A 129 16.27 -4.18 -9.95
N GLN A 130 15.08 -4.69 -10.27
CA GLN A 130 13.83 -3.99 -10.01
C GLN A 130 13.27 -4.40 -8.64
N LEU A 131 13.22 -3.44 -7.72
CA LEU A 131 12.56 -3.63 -6.43
C LEU A 131 11.12 -4.09 -6.64
N SER A 132 10.76 -5.25 -6.08
CA SER A 132 9.41 -5.81 -6.16
C SER A 132 8.52 -5.29 -5.03
N ILE A 133 8.57 -4.00 -4.74
CA ILE A 133 7.69 -3.34 -3.77
C ILE A 133 7.12 -2.11 -4.44
N ALA A 134 5.80 -2.01 -4.47
CA ALA A 134 5.10 -0.77 -4.78
C ALA A 134 4.42 -0.18 -3.57
N GLY A 135 4.15 1.11 -3.59
CA GLY A 135 3.36 1.73 -2.56
C GLY A 135 3.21 3.24 -2.66
N MET A 136 2.34 3.77 -1.81
CA MET A 136 2.12 5.18 -1.53
C MET A 136 1.39 5.34 -0.20
N ASP A 137 1.20 6.58 0.26
CA ASP A 137 0.34 6.89 1.41
C ASP A 137 -1.15 6.96 1.02
N SER A 138 -2.04 6.83 2.01
CA SER A 138 -3.51 6.87 1.87
C SER A 138 -4.12 8.25 2.10
N SER A 139 -3.44 9.33 1.69
CA SER A 139 -3.90 10.72 1.90
C SER A 139 -5.27 11.02 1.29
N ASP A 140 -5.60 10.47 0.11
CA ASP A 140 -6.92 10.64 -0.53
C ASP A 140 -7.88 9.45 -0.26
N GLY A 141 -7.46 8.51 0.59
CA GLY A 141 -8.22 7.32 0.98
C GLY A 141 -7.59 6.02 0.52
N LEU A 142 -7.96 4.92 1.18
CA LEU A 142 -7.42 3.59 0.88
C LEU A 142 -7.75 3.12 -0.55
N ALA A 143 -9.00 3.34 -0.98
CA ALA A 143 -9.44 2.94 -2.32
C ALA A 143 -8.67 3.69 -3.41
N ASP A 144 -8.43 4.99 -3.20
CA ASP A 144 -7.65 5.82 -4.11
C ASP A 144 -6.21 5.28 -4.25
N ALA A 145 -5.51 5.08 -3.12
CA ALA A 145 -4.14 4.59 -3.11
C ALA A 145 -3.98 3.25 -3.84
N ILE A 146 -4.88 2.28 -3.58
CA ILE A 146 -4.86 0.97 -4.26
C ILE A 146 -5.11 1.13 -5.76
N VAL A 147 -6.14 1.89 -6.15
CA VAL A 147 -6.46 2.11 -7.57
C VAL A 147 -5.32 2.81 -8.29
N GLN A 148 -4.65 3.78 -7.67
CA GLN A 148 -3.48 4.45 -8.25
C GLN A 148 -2.29 3.51 -8.42
N ILE A 149 -1.99 2.67 -7.42
CA ILE A 149 -0.93 1.64 -7.53
C ILE A 149 -1.24 0.66 -8.67
N CYS A 150 -2.47 0.15 -8.71
CA CYS A 150 -2.93 -0.78 -9.74
C CYS A 150 -2.84 -0.18 -11.15
N ARG A 151 -3.32 1.05 -11.34
CA ARG A 151 -3.23 1.78 -12.62
C ARG A 151 -1.78 2.02 -13.04
N ALA A 152 -0.94 2.49 -12.12
CA ALA A 152 0.47 2.76 -12.40
C ALA A 152 1.28 1.50 -12.72
N SER A 153 0.88 0.36 -12.15
CA SER A 153 1.53 -0.95 -12.38
C SER A 153 0.89 -1.77 -13.50
N GLY A 154 -0.26 -1.35 -14.06
CA GLY A 154 -0.99 -2.09 -15.09
C GLY A 154 -1.57 -3.43 -14.60
N VAL A 155 -2.04 -3.47 -13.35
CA VAL A 155 -2.57 -4.68 -12.67
C VAL A 155 -3.93 -4.41 -12.03
N GLY A 156 -4.62 -5.47 -11.61
CA GLY A 156 -5.86 -5.42 -10.84
C GLY A 156 -5.63 -5.75 -9.37
N ALA A 157 -6.69 -5.78 -8.57
CA ALA A 157 -6.63 -6.23 -7.18
C ALA A 157 -7.95 -6.82 -6.69
N GLU A 158 -7.85 -7.69 -5.69
CA GLU A 158 -8.97 -8.19 -4.88
C GLU A 158 -8.69 -7.89 -3.41
N ILE A 159 -9.60 -7.15 -2.77
CA ILE A 159 -9.50 -6.67 -1.40
C ILE A 159 -10.61 -7.32 -0.59
N ASP A 160 -10.27 -7.87 0.56
CA ASP A 160 -11.22 -8.40 1.52
C ASP A 160 -11.62 -7.30 2.52
N PRO A 161 -12.87 -6.81 2.50
CA PRO A 161 -13.30 -5.74 3.40
C PRO A 161 -13.14 -6.09 4.88
N ASN A 162 -13.30 -7.37 5.24
CA ASN A 162 -13.23 -7.82 6.63
C ASN A 162 -11.82 -7.80 7.20
N ARG A 163 -10.81 -7.67 6.32
CA ARG A 163 -9.40 -7.58 6.73
C ARG A 163 -8.93 -6.14 6.90
N ILE A 164 -9.73 -5.15 6.48
CA ILE A 164 -9.37 -3.74 6.61
C ILE A 164 -9.43 -3.36 8.10
N PRO A 165 -8.31 -2.93 8.71
CA PRO A 165 -8.28 -2.54 10.10
C PRO A 165 -9.03 -1.21 10.28
N LEU A 166 -10.07 -1.24 11.11
CA LEU A 166 -10.90 -0.08 11.44
C LEU A 166 -10.64 0.37 12.88
N PRO A 167 -10.77 1.67 13.20
CA PRO A 167 -10.78 2.13 14.59
C PRO A 167 -11.93 1.46 15.35
N PRO A 168 -11.68 0.83 16.52
CA PRO A 168 -12.72 0.13 17.27
C PRO A 168 -13.92 1.01 17.63
N SER A 169 -13.67 2.31 17.86
CA SER A 169 -14.68 3.32 18.18
C SER A 169 -15.67 3.60 17.05
N LEU A 170 -15.37 3.26 15.78
CA LEU A 170 -16.30 3.49 14.66
C LEU A 170 -17.60 2.72 14.83
N SER A 171 -17.55 1.53 15.44
CA SER A 171 -18.74 0.71 15.73
C SER A 171 -19.77 1.39 16.63
N LYS A 172 -19.35 2.40 17.41
CA LYS A 172 -20.21 3.23 18.26
C LYS A 172 -20.75 4.47 17.54
N LEU A 173 -20.20 4.79 16.38
CA LEU A 173 -20.48 6.04 15.64
C LEU A 173 -21.39 5.82 14.45
N VAL A 174 -21.14 4.77 13.67
CA VAL A 174 -21.78 4.55 12.38
C VAL A 174 -21.97 3.05 12.11
N SER A 175 -22.76 2.72 11.08
CA SER A 175 -22.94 1.32 10.66
C SER A 175 -21.64 0.71 10.13
N PRO A 176 -21.54 -0.63 10.05
CA PRO A 176 -20.38 -1.30 9.45
C PRO A 176 -20.09 -0.84 8.02
N GLU A 177 -21.12 -0.65 7.19
CA GLU A 177 -21.00 -0.19 5.81
C GLU A 177 -20.43 1.24 5.75
N GLN A 178 -20.90 2.12 6.63
CA GLN A 178 -20.40 3.49 6.71
C GLN A 178 -18.97 3.55 7.29
N SER A 179 -18.62 2.64 8.20
CA SER A 179 -17.26 2.51 8.73
C SER A 179 -16.28 2.11 7.61
N LEU A 180 -16.68 1.13 6.79
CA LEU A 180 -15.92 0.71 5.63
C LEU A 180 -15.82 1.82 4.57
N ASP A 181 -16.91 2.53 4.30
CA ASP A 181 -16.91 3.67 3.39
C ASP A 181 -15.93 4.78 3.85
N TRP A 182 -15.90 5.08 5.15
CA TRP A 182 -14.92 6.02 5.71
C TRP A 182 -13.48 5.53 5.59
N ALA A 183 -13.23 4.22 5.76
CA ALA A 183 -11.89 3.66 5.55
C ALA A 183 -11.46 3.73 4.07
N LEU A 184 -12.38 3.50 3.14
CA LEU A 184 -12.09 3.48 1.71
C LEU A 184 -11.93 4.89 1.12
N TYR A 185 -12.78 5.84 1.50
CA TYR A 185 -12.91 7.14 0.83
C TYR A 185 -12.80 8.35 1.77
N GLY A 186 -12.59 8.13 3.07
CA GLY A 186 -12.52 9.21 4.05
C GLY A 186 -11.28 10.09 3.93
N GLY A 187 -10.15 9.50 3.52
CA GLY A 187 -8.87 10.20 3.35
C GLY A 187 -8.19 10.61 4.65
N GLU A 188 -7.03 11.24 4.48
CA GLU A 188 -6.24 11.90 5.52
C GLU A 188 -5.79 11.01 6.69
N ASP A 189 -5.75 9.69 6.50
CA ASP A 189 -5.20 8.75 7.50
C ASP A 189 -3.65 8.70 7.43
N PHE A 190 -3.05 8.97 6.26
CA PHE A 190 -1.59 8.99 6.01
C PHE A 190 -0.86 7.69 6.38
N GLU A 191 -1.58 6.57 6.36
CA GLU A 191 -1.02 5.23 6.44
C GLU A 191 -0.38 4.84 5.11
N LEU A 192 0.58 3.90 5.13
CA LEU A 192 1.16 3.37 3.90
C LEU A 192 0.33 2.21 3.37
N VAL A 193 0.12 2.23 2.05
CA VAL A 193 -0.45 1.13 1.26
C VAL A 193 0.68 0.55 0.42
N LEU A 194 1.00 -0.72 0.65
CA LEU A 194 2.16 -1.38 0.06
C LEU A 194 1.73 -2.65 -0.69
N CYS A 195 2.44 -2.97 -1.77
CA CYS A 195 2.25 -4.19 -2.55
C CYS A 195 3.60 -4.88 -2.71
N LEU A 196 3.77 -6.03 -2.05
CA LEU A 196 5.02 -6.77 -1.96
C LEU A 196 4.77 -8.29 -1.93
N PRO A 197 5.80 -9.15 -2.14
CA PRO A 197 5.66 -10.60 -2.04
C PRO A 197 5.02 -11.02 -0.71
N THR A 198 4.14 -12.02 -0.76
CA THR A 198 3.30 -12.45 0.37
C THR A 198 4.10 -12.75 1.62
N GLU A 199 5.24 -13.45 1.50
CA GLU A 199 6.08 -13.80 2.65
C GLU A 199 6.69 -12.55 3.33
N ALA A 200 7.09 -11.55 2.52
CA ALA A 200 7.61 -10.29 3.02
C ALA A 200 6.50 -9.42 3.65
N ALA A 201 5.29 -9.48 3.07
CA ALA A 201 4.11 -8.79 3.59
C ALA A 201 3.69 -9.33 4.97
N GLU A 202 3.63 -10.64 5.12
CA GLU A 202 3.28 -11.30 6.39
C GLU A 202 4.31 -10.99 7.49
N GLU A 203 5.61 -11.03 7.16
CA GLU A 203 6.67 -10.66 8.10
C GLU A 203 6.57 -9.17 8.50
N LEU A 204 6.32 -8.28 7.55
CA LEU A 204 6.17 -6.86 7.81
C LEU A 204 4.99 -6.59 8.75
N VAL A 205 3.83 -7.19 8.48
CA VAL A 205 2.64 -7.05 9.34
C VAL A 205 2.91 -7.61 10.74
N ALA A 206 3.55 -8.77 10.86
CA ALA A 206 3.91 -9.35 12.16
C ALA A 206 4.84 -8.43 12.98
N LYS A 207 5.75 -7.69 12.33
CA LYS A 207 6.65 -6.74 12.99
C LYS A 207 5.98 -5.41 13.34
N LEU A 208 5.02 -4.95 12.53
CA LEU A 208 4.26 -3.73 12.79
C LEU A 208 3.26 -3.90 13.93
N GLY A 209 2.67 -5.09 14.04
CA GLY A 209 1.71 -5.41 15.10
C GLY A 209 0.32 -4.81 14.84
N ASP A 210 -0.35 -4.43 15.93
CA ASP A 210 -1.77 -4.06 15.91
C ASP A 210 -2.07 -2.91 14.95
N GLY A 211 -3.11 -3.11 14.13
CA GLY A 211 -3.57 -2.14 13.14
C GLY A 211 -2.93 -2.30 11.76
N ALA A 212 -1.82 -3.02 11.61
CA ALA A 212 -1.30 -3.41 10.30
C ALA A 212 -1.98 -4.69 9.81
N ALA A 213 -2.22 -4.80 8.51
CA ALA A 213 -2.86 -6.00 7.94
C ALA A 213 -2.49 -6.21 6.48
N VAL A 214 -2.42 -7.49 6.08
CA VAL A 214 -2.62 -7.87 4.68
C VAL A 214 -4.11 -7.81 4.40
N ILE A 215 -4.56 -7.00 3.45
CA ILE A 215 -5.99 -6.77 3.19
C ILE A 215 -6.46 -7.37 1.86
N GLY A 216 -5.53 -7.83 1.03
CA GLY A 216 -5.87 -8.29 -0.31
C GLY A 216 -4.65 -8.75 -1.08
N LYS A 217 -4.83 -8.92 -2.38
CA LYS A 217 -3.79 -9.34 -3.31
C LYS A 217 -3.92 -8.64 -4.66
N ILE A 218 -2.80 -8.49 -5.32
CA ILE A 218 -2.73 -8.02 -6.70
C ILE A 218 -3.12 -9.17 -7.64
N THR A 219 -4.00 -8.88 -8.59
CA THR A 219 -4.52 -9.83 -9.58
C THR A 219 -4.15 -9.41 -10.99
N SER A 220 -4.30 -10.32 -11.95
CA SER A 220 -4.29 -9.95 -13.37
C SER A 220 -5.54 -9.11 -13.70
N GLY A 221 -5.45 -8.33 -14.78
CA GLY A 221 -6.50 -7.38 -15.18
C GLY A 221 -6.17 -5.95 -14.75
N ASN A 222 -7.17 -5.09 -14.75
CA ASN A 222 -7.04 -3.65 -14.47
C ASN A 222 -8.13 -3.13 -13.50
N GLU A 223 -8.95 -4.03 -12.97
CA GLU A 223 -10.04 -3.70 -12.05
C GLU A 223 -9.63 -3.98 -10.62
N VAL A 224 -10.16 -3.17 -9.71
CA VAL A 224 -9.93 -3.27 -8.27
C VAL A 224 -11.26 -3.60 -7.62
N TRP A 225 -11.37 -4.81 -7.08
CA TRP A 225 -12.60 -5.33 -6.51
C TRP A 225 -12.50 -5.45 -5.00
N LEU A 226 -13.52 -4.94 -4.31
CA LEU A 226 -13.86 -5.38 -2.97
C LEU A 226 -14.64 -6.69 -3.10
N LYS A 227 -14.13 -7.77 -2.52
CA LYS A 227 -14.77 -9.09 -2.54
C LYS A 227 -14.87 -9.66 -1.14
N ASP A 228 -16.11 -9.86 -0.69
CA ASP A 228 -16.37 -10.45 0.61
C ASP A 228 -16.81 -11.91 0.47
N LYS A 229 -15.95 -12.83 0.93
CA LYS A 229 -16.24 -14.27 0.92
C LYS A 229 -17.26 -14.69 1.98
N THR A 230 -17.51 -13.84 2.98
CA THR A 230 -18.46 -14.07 4.07
C THR A 230 -19.88 -13.59 3.71
N GLY A 231 -20.00 -12.71 2.71
CA GLY A 231 -21.27 -12.11 2.31
C GLY A 231 -21.78 -10.99 3.23
N THR A 232 -20.93 -10.47 4.12
CA THR A 232 -21.26 -9.33 5.00
C THR A 232 -21.39 -8.04 4.21
N TYR A 233 -20.52 -7.85 3.21
CA TYR A 233 -20.51 -6.72 2.30
C TYR A 233 -20.80 -7.18 0.86
N ALA A 234 -21.47 -6.32 0.08
CA ALA A 234 -21.65 -6.57 -1.34
C ALA A 234 -20.32 -6.40 -2.09
N ASP A 235 -20.09 -7.25 -3.10
CA ASP A 235 -18.99 -7.06 -4.03
C ASP A 235 -19.10 -5.69 -4.71
N GLN A 236 -17.99 -4.95 -4.73
CA GLN A 236 -17.97 -3.58 -5.22
C GLN A 236 -16.71 -3.34 -6.05
N LEU A 237 -16.90 -2.74 -7.24
CA LEU A 237 -15.81 -2.18 -8.01
C LEU A 237 -15.35 -0.86 -7.36
N LEU A 238 -14.07 -0.78 -7.00
CA LEU A 238 -13.46 0.45 -6.48
C LEU A 238 -13.05 1.35 -7.66
N SER A 239 -13.31 2.64 -7.53
CA SER A 239 -12.96 3.63 -8.55
C SER A 239 -12.61 4.97 -7.92
N LEU A 240 -11.86 5.80 -8.65
CA LEU A 240 -11.48 7.14 -8.20
C LEU A 240 -12.66 8.13 -8.13
N ASN A 241 -13.83 7.76 -8.67
CA ASN A 241 -14.97 8.67 -8.79
C ASN A 241 -15.72 8.87 -7.45
N LYS A 242 -15.40 8.08 -6.43
CA LYS A 242 -15.99 8.18 -5.08
C LYS A 242 -15.07 8.84 -4.05
N GLY A 243 -13.79 9.04 -4.37
CA GLY A 243 -12.82 9.68 -3.48
C GLY A 243 -12.89 11.20 -3.52
N PHE A 244 -12.10 11.85 -2.66
CA PHE A 244 -11.95 13.31 -2.66
C PHE A 244 -11.40 13.79 -4.02
N GLN A 245 -12.05 14.78 -4.63
CA GLN A 245 -11.60 15.42 -5.86
C GLN A 245 -11.57 16.94 -5.64
N HIS A 246 -10.48 17.58 -6.07
CA HIS A 246 -10.32 19.03 -5.93
C HIS A 246 -11.25 19.83 -6.87
N PHE A 247 -11.82 19.20 -7.90
CA PHE A 247 -12.65 19.82 -8.93
C PHE A 247 -13.59 18.80 -9.59
#